data_AF-A0A354V4N4-F1
#
_entry.id   AF-A0A354V4N4-F1
#
_cell.length_a   1.000
_cell.length_b   1.000
_cell.length_c   1.000
_cell.angle_alpha   90.00
_cell.angle_beta   90.00
_cell.angle_gamma   90.00
#
_symmetry.space_group_name_H-M   'P 1'
#
loop_
_entity.id
_entity.type
_entity.pdbx_description
1 polymer ?
#
loop_
_entity_poly.entity_id
_entity_poly.type
_entity_poly.pdbx_seq_one_letter_code
_entity_poly.pdbx_strand_id
1 'polypeptide(L)' 'MTTETNEGEGNRTAAKQYNDAQKKFAESGKVGPAAKDAAKAVDGPEGSDLRKAEDLGKRHAHGEDPQLKKA' A
#
# COMPACT_ATOMS: atom_id res chain seq x y z
N MET A 1 0.21 24.31 33.22
CA MET A 1 -1.04 23.63 32.82
C MET A 1 -0.76 22.90 31.52
N THR A 2 -0.37 21.64 31.60
CA THR A 2 -0.23 20.76 30.43
C THR A 2 -1.64 20.42 29.96
N THR A 3 -2.07 21.03 28.85
CA THR A 3 -3.30 20.63 28.16
C THR A 3 -3.07 19.25 27.59
N GLU A 4 -3.44 18.21 28.34
CA GLU A 4 -3.60 16.88 27.76
C GLU A 4 -4.76 16.99 26.76
N THR A 5 -4.41 17.11 25.48
CA THR A 5 -5.33 16.99 24.36
C THR A 5 -6.15 15.72 24.62
N ASN A 6 -7.47 15.83 24.57
CA ASN A 6 -8.36 14.71 24.84
C ASN A 6 -8.16 13.61 23.77
N GLU A 7 -7.20 12.72 24.01
CA GLU A 7 -6.84 11.63 23.09
C GLU A 7 -7.79 10.44 23.21
N GLY A 8 -8.67 10.36 24.22
CA GLY A 8 -9.65 9.28 24.41
C GLY A 8 -9.05 7.86 24.51
N GLU A 9 -9.90 6.82 24.58
CA GLU A 9 -9.50 5.43 24.34
C GLU A 9 -9.19 5.26 22.84
N GLY A 10 -7.98 5.65 22.45
CA GLY A 10 -7.47 5.58 21.08
C GLY A 10 -7.07 6.95 20.54
N ASN A 11 -5.77 7.13 20.26
CA ASN A 11 -5.13 8.39 19.87
C ASN A 11 -5.86 9.12 18.72
N ARG A 12 -6.77 10.04 19.09
CA ARG A 12 -7.60 10.83 18.18
C ARG A 12 -6.76 11.64 17.20
N THR A 13 -5.61 12.15 17.66
CA THR A 13 -4.68 12.90 16.82
C THR A 13 -4.10 12.03 15.71
N ALA A 14 -3.65 10.82 16.02
CA ALA A 14 -3.12 9.87 15.05
C ALA A 14 -4.19 9.45 14.03
N ALA A 15 -5.42 9.19 14.48
CA ALA A 15 -6.54 8.86 13.59
C ALA A 15 -6.83 9.99 12.60
N LYS A 16 -6.83 11.25 13.07
CA LYS A 16 -7.03 12.41 12.20
C LYS A 16 -5.90 12.56 11.18
N GLN A 17 -4.64 12.44 11.61
CA GLN A 17 -3.48 12.54 10.72
C GLN A 17 -3.50 11.46 9.64
N TYR A 18 -3.85 10.23 10.00
CA TYR A 18 -4.01 9.14 9.06
C TYR A 18 -5.09 9.45 8.01
N ASN A 19 -6.28 9.87 8.45
CA ASN A 19 -7.38 10.22 7.54
C ASN A 19 -7.01 11.36 6.59
N ASP A 20 -6.37 12.41 7.11
CA ASP A 20 -5.92 13.54 6.28
C ASP A 20 -4.87 13.11 5.25
N ALA A 21 -3.94 12.22 5.63
CA ALA A 21 -2.92 11.69 4.73
C ALA A 21 -3.54 10.82 3.62
N GLN A 22 -4.50 9.95 3.97
CA GLN A 22 -5.23 9.13 2.99
C GLN A 22 -6.00 10.01 2.01
N LYS A 23 -6.72 11.02 2.50
CA LYS A 23 -7.46 11.96 1.65
C LYS A 23 -6.53 12.70 0.68
N LYS A 24 -5.44 13.28 1.19
CA LYS A 24 -4.43 13.95 0.36
C LYS A 24 -3.81 13.02 -0.68
N PHE A 25 -3.55 11.77 -0.32
CA PHE A 25 -3.03 10.78 -1.26
C PHE A 25 -4.03 10.52 -2.40
N ALA A 26 -5.29 10.26 -2.08
CA ALA A 26 -6.34 10.01 -3.06
C ALA A 26 -6.54 11.22 -3.99
N GLU A 27 -6.55 12.44 -3.42
CA GLU A 27 -6.72 13.69 -4.17
C GLU A 27 -5.47 14.11 -4.97
N SER A 28 -4.29 13.58 -4.65
CA SER A 28 -3.03 13.96 -5.33
C SER A 28 -2.98 13.58 -6.81
N GLY A 29 -3.88 12.72 -7.29
CA GLY A 29 -3.95 12.31 -8.70
C GLY A 29 -2.78 11.46 -9.20
N LYS A 30 -1.78 11.17 -8.35
CA LYS A 30 -0.55 10.46 -8.75
C LYS A 30 -0.74 8.98 -9.10
N VAL A 31 -1.89 8.38 -8.71
CA VAL A 31 -2.20 6.98 -8.97
C VAL A 31 -2.31 6.69 -10.47
N GLY A 32 -2.97 7.56 -11.23
CA GLY A 32 -3.16 7.39 -12.67
C GLY A 32 -1.85 7.36 -13.46
N PRO A 33 -0.96 8.36 -13.29
CA PRO A 33 0.38 8.36 -13.89
C PRO A 33 1.20 7.14 -13.49
N ALA A 34 1.26 6.82 -12.18
CA ALA A 34 2.02 5.66 -11.70
C ALA A 34 1.53 4.33 -12.32
N ALA A 35 0.21 4.15 -12.46
CA ALA A 35 -0.35 2.98 -13.11
C ALA A 35 0.02 2.90 -14.61
N LYS A 36 0.00 4.03 -15.32
CA LYS A 36 0.41 4.09 -16.73
C LYS A 36 1.89 3.77 -16.90
N ASP A 37 2.73 4.27 -16.01
CA ASP A 37 4.17 4.04 -16.08
C ASP A 37 4.51 2.59 -15.71
N ALA A 38 3.83 2.00 -14.73
CA ALA A 38 3.93 0.58 -14.42
C ALA A 38 3.50 -0.32 -15.59
N ALA A 39 2.40 0.03 -16.28
CA ALA A 39 1.98 -0.72 -17.46
C ALA A 39 3.04 -0.68 -18.57
N LYS A 40 3.60 0.50 -18.85
CA LYS A 40 4.69 0.65 -19.83
C LYS A 40 5.93 -0.15 -19.45
N ALA A 41 6.29 -0.21 -18.16
CA ALA A 41 7.41 -1.00 -17.68
C ALA A 41 7.18 -2.51 -17.94
N VAL A 42 6.00 -3.01 -17.58
CA VAL A 42 5.64 -4.43 -17.74
C VAL A 42 5.51 -4.84 -19.21
N ASP A 43 5.00 -3.96 -20.07
CA ASP A 43 4.86 -4.21 -21.52
C ASP A 43 6.13 -3.86 -22.31
N GLY A 44 7.07 -3.16 -21.68
CA GLY A 44 8.29 -2.67 -22.28
C GLY A 44 9.45 -3.68 -22.27
N PRO A 45 10.66 -3.21 -22.65
CA PRO A 45 11.85 -4.06 -22.79
C PRO A 45 12.23 -4.80 -21.50
N GLU A 46 11.98 -4.21 -20.33
CA GLU A 46 12.26 -4.81 -19.01
C GLU A 46 11.19 -5.79 -18.53
N GLY A 47 10.04 -5.86 -19.20
CA GLY A 47 8.89 -6.64 -18.78
C GLY A 47 9.17 -8.14 -18.59
N SER A 48 10.04 -8.71 -19.42
CA SER A 48 10.45 -10.12 -19.31
C SER A 48 11.16 -10.39 -17.99
N ASP A 49 12.05 -9.49 -17.57
CA ASP A 49 12.83 -9.67 -16.36
C ASP A 49 11.98 -9.35 -15.11
N LEU A 50 11.07 -8.38 -15.20
CA LEU A 50 10.06 -8.12 -14.16
C LEU A 50 9.19 -9.36 -13.89
N ARG A 51 8.71 -10.03 -14.95
CA ARG A 51 7.92 -11.27 -14.82
C ARG A 51 8.72 -12.40 -14.19
N LYS A 52 9.99 -12.60 -14.59
CA LYS A 52 10.86 -13.61 -13.96
C LYS A 52 11.10 -13.31 -12.48
N ALA A 53 11.30 -12.05 -12.12
CA ALA A 53 11.48 -11.64 -10.74
C ALA A 53 10.22 -11.91 -9.90
N GLU A 54 9.04 -11.60 -10.44
CA GLU A 54 7.75 -11.93 -9.83
C GLU A 54 7.59 -13.45 -9.61
N ASP A 55 7.87 -14.25 -10.64
CA ASP A 55 7.78 -15.72 -10.55
C ASP A 55 8.73 -16.28 -9.49
N LEU A 56 9.96 -15.78 -9.42
CA LEU A 56 10.92 -16.17 -8.40
C LEU A 56 10.42 -15.80 -7.00
N GLY A 57 9.93 -14.58 -6.82
CA GLY A 57 9.35 -14.13 -5.56
C GLY A 57 8.18 -15.01 -5.10
N LYS A 58 7.27 -15.35 -6.02
CA LYS A 58 6.13 -16.24 -5.73
C LYS A 58 6.56 -17.65 -5.32
N ARG A 59 7.63 -18.20 -5.92
CA ARG A 59 8.17 -19.52 -5.53
C ARG A 59 8.72 -19.54 -4.10
N HIS A 60 9.20 -18.40 -3.61
CA HIS A 60 9.73 -18.26 -2.25
C HIS A 60 8.69 -17.72 -1.26
N ALA A 61 7.49 -17.34 -1.72
CA ALA A 61 6.43 -16.88 -0.85
C ALA A 61 5.86 -18.05 -0.04
N HIS A 62 5.72 -17.87 1.26
CA HIS A 62 5.11 -18.86 2.16
C HIS A 62 3.58 -18.97 2.03
N GLY A 63 2.99 -18.35 1.00
CA GLY A 63 1.55 -18.25 0.80
C GLY A 63 0.87 -17.36 1.84
N GLU A 64 -0.45 -17.26 1.75
CA GLU A 64 -1.28 -16.71 2.82
C GLU A 64 -1.37 -17.70 3.98
N ASP A 65 -1.53 -17.18 5.20
CA ASP A 65 -1.77 -18.01 6.38
C ASP A 65 -2.93 -18.99 6.12
N PRO A 66 -2.71 -20.31 6.21
CA PRO A 66 -3.77 -21.31 6.04
C PRO A 66 -4.99 -21.10 6.96
N GLN A 67 -4.84 -20.38 8.08
CA GLN A 67 -5.94 -20.05 8.99
C GLN A 67 -6.93 -19.05 8.37
N LEU A 68 -6.54 -18.25 7.37
CA LEU A 68 -7.43 -17.32 6.67
C LEU A 68 -8.43 -18.02 5.74
N LYS A 69 -8.17 -19.27 5.34
CA LYS A 69 -9.04 -20.07 4.45
C LYS A 69 -10.08 -20.93 5.19
N LYS A 70 -10.11 -20.87 6.52
CA LYS A 70 -10.98 -21.68 7.38
C LYS A 70 -12.20 -20.92 7.93
N ALA A 71 -12.37 -19.66 7.52
CA ALA A 71 -13.51 -18.82 7.90
C ALA A 71 -14.74 -19.09 7.03
#